data_AF-A0A6J5F806-F1
#
_entry.id   AF-A0A6J5F806-F1
#
_cell.length_a   1.000
_cell.length_b   1.000
_cell.length_c   1.000
_cell.angle_alpha   90.00
_cell.angle_beta   90.00
_cell.angle_gamma   90.00
#
_symmetry.space_group_name_H-M   'P 1'
#
loop_
_entity.id
_entity.type
_entity.pdbx_description
1 polymer ?
#
loop_
_entity_poly.entity_id
_entity_poly.type
_entity_poly.pdbx_seq_one_letter_code
_entity_poly.pdbx_strand_id
1 'polypeptide(L)'
;MEVLSILKNGHAHGSELAKHAQALDEIADRARLDAVFTEAWKLFHDRIDGTAEDLVHAFVNAVNVAATVISPLNLNSTVKLLRELGFDNEADALIEKYVELNAGRPGLFRIDESPWCRDVDDETLKRRFAEVLTEEEGALDLASTAMLLIEEKGWSDRMEASLLKASTDDFVALFREHQGDTLRVLIDHLYRAAHMRGAETQSTAGTVTAALDQISKESKLNEIRARRWRK
;
A
#
# COMPACT_ATOMS: atom_id res chain seq x y z
N MET A 1 -2.24 -4.11 47.13
CA MET A 1 -1.55 -3.21 48.10
C MET A 1 -0.92 -1.98 47.44
N GLU A 2 -1.00 -1.81 46.12
CA GLU A 2 -0.38 -0.70 45.39
C GLU A 2 -1.11 0.65 45.56
N VAL A 3 -2.45 0.64 45.53
CA VAL A 3 -3.28 1.85 45.74
C VAL A 3 -3.02 2.51 47.10
N LEU A 4 -2.86 1.72 48.16
CA LEU A 4 -2.53 2.20 49.51
C LEU A 4 -1.13 2.80 49.60
N SER A 5 -0.18 2.34 48.78
CA SER A 5 1.18 2.90 48.69
C SER A 5 1.15 4.27 47.99
N ILE A 6 0.39 4.39 46.91
CA ILE A 6 0.25 5.64 46.15
C ILE A 6 -0.45 6.71 46.99
N LEU A 7 -1.51 6.34 47.72
CA LEU A 7 -2.19 7.25 48.64
C LEU A 7 -1.28 7.75 49.79
N LYS A 8 -0.27 6.97 50.17
CA LYS A 8 0.69 7.35 51.21
C LYS A 8 1.85 8.20 50.68
N ASN A 9 2.31 7.94 49.45
CA ASN A 9 3.51 8.56 48.90
C ASN A 9 3.22 9.73 47.94
N GLY A 10 1.96 9.87 47.49
CA GLY A 10 1.50 11.01 46.68
C GLY A 10 1.86 10.97 45.20
N HIS A 11 2.52 9.92 44.72
CA HIS A 11 2.87 9.74 43.31
C HIS A 11 2.90 8.25 42.92
N ALA A 12 2.52 7.97 41.67
CA ALA A 12 2.41 6.62 41.10
C ALA A 12 3.48 6.33 40.03
N HIS A 13 4.61 7.05 40.04
CA HIS A 13 5.59 6.99 38.95
C HIS A 13 6.20 5.59 38.80
N GLY A 14 6.14 5.02 37.60
CA GLY A 14 6.62 3.67 37.29
C GLY A 14 5.76 2.52 37.83
N SER A 15 4.58 2.82 38.40
CA SER A 15 3.67 1.81 38.95
C SER A 15 2.78 1.19 37.87
N GLU A 16 2.21 0.01 38.13
CA GLU A 16 1.26 -0.64 37.22
C GLU A 16 0.00 0.22 37.05
N LEU A 17 -0.44 0.91 38.10
CA LEU A 17 -1.55 1.87 38.01
C LEU A 17 -1.28 3.00 37.01
N ALA A 18 -0.07 3.58 36.99
CA ALA A 18 0.27 4.64 36.04
C ALA A 18 0.28 4.14 34.59
N LYS A 19 0.76 2.92 34.34
CA LYS A 19 0.69 2.29 33.00
C LYS A 19 -0.76 2.08 32.55
N HIS A 20 -1.63 1.60 33.45
CA HIS A 20 -3.05 1.41 33.15
C HIS A 20 -3.76 2.74 32.90
N ALA A 21 -3.44 3.78 33.67
CA ALA A 21 -3.99 5.11 33.46
C ALA A 21 -3.57 5.70 32.10
N GLN A 22 -2.30 5.57 31.73
CA GLN A 22 -1.80 6.01 30.43
C GLN A 22 -2.47 5.24 29.28
N ALA A 23 -2.62 3.92 29.39
CA ALA A 23 -3.30 3.12 28.38
C ALA A 23 -4.78 3.53 28.21
N LEU A 24 -5.48 3.86 29.31
CA LEU A 24 -6.84 4.38 29.26
C LEU A 24 -6.92 5.78 28.61
N ASP A 25 -5.94 6.64 28.88
CA ASP A 25 -5.84 7.98 28.29
C ASP A 25 -5.63 7.88 26.77
N GLU A 26 -4.71 7.01 26.33
CA GLU A 26 -4.47 6.73 24.91
C GLU A 26 -5.72 6.19 24.20
N ILE A 27 -6.51 5.32 24.86
CA ILE A 27 -7.80 4.83 24.33
C ILE A 27 -8.81 5.97 24.23
N ALA A 28 -8.94 6.80 25.26
CA ALA A 28 -9.88 7.91 25.29
C ALA A 28 -9.55 8.95 24.21
N ASP A 29 -8.27 9.27 24.04
CA ASP A 29 -7.80 10.15 22.98
C ASP A 29 -8.07 9.56 21.59
N ARG A 30 -7.81 8.26 21.40
CA ARG A 30 -8.13 7.60 20.13
C ARG A 30 -9.61 7.67 19.80
N ALA A 31 -10.49 7.38 20.77
CA ALA A 31 -11.93 7.44 20.58
C ALA A 31 -12.41 8.86 20.25
N ARG A 32 -11.81 9.88 20.89
CA ARG A 32 -12.10 11.29 20.61
C ARG A 32 -11.70 11.67 19.17
N LEU A 33 -10.52 11.26 18.71
CA LEU A 33 -10.06 11.52 17.34
C LEU A 33 -10.90 10.77 16.30
N ASP A 34 -11.28 9.53 16.58
CA ASP A 34 -12.14 8.74 15.70
C ASP A 34 -13.55 9.35 15.58
N ALA A 35 -14.07 9.91 16.67
CA ALA A 35 -15.33 10.65 16.67
C ALA A 35 -15.28 11.88 15.76
N VAL A 36 -14.16 12.63 15.72
CA VAL A 36 -14.00 13.78 14.80
C VAL A 36 -14.18 13.36 13.34
N PHE A 37 -13.57 12.25 12.95
CA PHE A 37 -13.71 11.72 11.59
C PHE A 37 -15.11 11.17 11.31
N THR A 38 -15.71 10.51 12.30
CA THR A 38 -17.09 10.01 12.20
C THR A 38 -18.09 11.15 12.02
N GLU A 39 -17.93 12.27 12.72
CA GLU A 39 -18.82 13.43 12.55
C GLU A 39 -18.74 14.04 11.14
N ALA A 40 -17.57 14.04 10.50
CA ALA A 40 -17.46 14.46 9.10
C ALA A 40 -18.28 13.55 8.17
N TRP A 41 -18.22 12.22 8.36
CA TRP A 41 -19.03 11.27 7.60
C TRP A 41 -20.53 11.40 7.86
N LYS A 42 -20.96 11.81 9.06
CA LYS A 42 -22.38 12.09 9.31
C LYS A 42 -22.92 13.25 8.47
N LEU A 43 -22.08 14.21 8.07
CA LEU A 43 -22.52 15.25 7.14
C LEU A 43 -22.89 14.69 5.77
N PHE A 44 -22.27 13.59 5.35
CA PHE A 44 -22.61 12.88 4.11
C PHE A 44 -23.81 11.94 4.29
N HIS A 45 -23.87 11.20 5.40
CA HIS A 45 -24.89 10.16 5.59
C HIS A 45 -26.22 10.66 6.16
N ASP A 46 -26.19 11.67 7.03
CA ASP A 46 -27.34 12.06 7.87
C ASP A 46 -27.93 13.42 7.49
N ARG A 47 -27.41 14.06 6.42
CA ARG A 47 -27.87 15.38 5.94
C ARG A 47 -28.10 15.38 4.44
N ILE A 48 -29.09 16.16 4.01
CA ILE A 48 -29.43 16.38 2.58
C ILE A 48 -29.36 17.87 2.19
N ASP A 49 -29.14 18.74 3.16
CA ASP A 49 -29.13 20.19 3.07
C ASP A 49 -27.70 20.78 3.12
N GLY A 50 -26.67 19.96 2.89
CA GLY A 50 -25.26 20.37 2.84
C GLY A 50 -24.77 20.67 1.42
N THR A 51 -23.59 21.30 1.31
CA THR A 51 -22.88 21.51 0.05
C THR A 51 -21.68 20.57 -0.06
N ALA A 52 -21.17 20.37 -1.28
CA ALA A 52 -19.98 19.55 -1.49
C ALA A 52 -18.75 20.22 -0.85
N GLU A 53 -18.64 21.55 -0.96
CA GLU A 53 -17.56 22.35 -0.39
C GLU A 53 -17.49 22.23 1.14
N ASP A 54 -18.63 22.33 1.83
CA ASP A 54 -18.69 22.18 3.28
C ASP A 54 -18.27 20.77 3.73
N LEU A 55 -18.70 19.76 2.98
CA LEU A 55 -18.34 18.36 3.25
C LEU A 55 -16.84 18.11 3.04
N VAL A 56 -16.28 18.61 1.95
CA VAL A 56 -14.84 18.53 1.64
C VAL A 56 -14.03 19.23 2.74
N HIS A 57 -14.42 20.43 3.13
CA HIS A 57 -13.77 21.17 4.22
C HIS A 57 -13.83 20.40 5.54
N ALA A 58 -14.96 19.75 5.85
CA ALA A 58 -15.08 18.92 7.05
C ALA A 58 -14.13 17.71 7.01
N PHE A 59 -14.00 17.03 5.87
CA PHE A 59 -13.05 15.91 5.72
C PHE A 59 -11.60 16.36 5.85
N VAL A 60 -11.21 17.46 5.19
CA VAL A 60 -9.86 18.01 5.30
C VAL A 60 -9.52 18.33 6.75
N ASN A 61 -10.41 19.00 7.48
CA ASN A 61 -10.22 19.30 8.90
C ASN A 61 -10.16 18.03 9.76
N ALA A 62 -11.02 17.05 9.48
CA ALA A 62 -11.03 15.80 10.23
C ALA A 62 -9.74 15.01 10.06
N VAL A 63 -9.22 14.86 8.84
CA VAL A 63 -7.96 14.14 8.59
C VAL A 63 -6.77 14.88 9.19
N ASN A 64 -6.73 16.22 9.12
CA ASN A 64 -5.67 17.01 9.77
C ASN A 64 -5.53 16.71 11.28
N VAL A 65 -6.60 16.28 11.93
CA VAL A 65 -6.65 16.00 13.37
C VAL A 65 -6.57 14.50 13.67
N ALA A 66 -7.23 13.67 12.86
CA ALA A 66 -7.47 12.25 13.13
C ALA A 66 -6.69 11.28 12.22
N ALA A 67 -5.79 11.76 11.35
CA ALA A 67 -5.03 10.90 10.43
C ALA A 67 -4.33 9.72 11.12
N THR A 68 -3.88 9.87 12.37
CA THR A 68 -3.17 8.83 13.11
C THR A 68 -4.07 7.70 13.63
N VAL A 69 -5.39 7.88 13.63
CA VAL A 69 -6.35 6.90 14.17
C VAL A 69 -7.25 6.27 13.12
N ILE A 70 -7.39 6.89 11.93
CA ILE A 70 -8.16 6.34 10.80
C ILE A 70 -7.29 5.39 9.97
N SER A 71 -7.92 4.42 9.30
CA SER A 71 -7.23 3.43 8.48
C SER A 71 -6.96 3.92 7.05
N PRO A 72 -6.04 3.28 6.31
CA PRO A 72 -5.91 3.48 4.86
C PRO A 72 -7.22 3.28 4.09
N LEU A 73 -8.07 2.35 4.53
CA LEU A 73 -9.38 2.12 3.94
C LEU A 73 -10.33 3.31 4.14
N ASN A 74 -10.36 3.88 5.35
CA ASN A 74 -11.14 5.08 5.64
C ASN A 74 -10.68 6.26 4.77
N LEU A 75 -9.36 6.43 4.62
CA LEU A 75 -8.80 7.45 3.73
C LEU A 75 -9.20 7.19 2.28
N ASN A 76 -9.09 5.95 1.77
CA ASN A 76 -9.49 5.59 0.41
C ASN A 76 -10.95 5.97 0.12
N SER A 77 -11.87 5.64 1.05
CA SER A 77 -13.28 6.00 0.91
C SER A 77 -13.49 7.52 0.83
N THR A 78 -12.78 8.30 1.66
CA THR A 78 -12.85 9.77 1.63
C THR A 78 -12.28 10.33 0.32
N VAL A 79 -11.10 9.88 -0.10
CA VAL A 79 -10.44 10.31 -1.34
C VAL A 79 -11.35 10.07 -2.54
N LYS A 80 -11.94 8.87 -2.65
CA LYS A 80 -12.86 8.54 -3.75
C LYS A 80 -14.08 9.43 -3.79
N LEU A 81 -14.69 9.70 -2.64
CA LEU A 81 -15.84 10.60 -2.57
C LEU A 81 -15.47 12.02 -3.01
N LEU A 82 -14.31 12.54 -2.59
CA LEU A 82 -13.83 13.86 -3.02
C LEU A 82 -13.63 13.90 -4.54
N ARG A 83 -13.05 12.86 -5.15
CA ARG A 83 -12.93 12.76 -6.60
C ARG A 83 -14.27 12.69 -7.30
N GLU A 84 -15.22 11.92 -6.78
CA GLU A 84 -16.57 11.82 -7.33
C GLU A 84 -17.30 13.18 -7.32
N LEU A 85 -17.02 14.01 -6.31
CA LEU A 85 -17.53 15.38 -6.20
C LEU A 85 -16.75 16.39 -7.06
N GLY A 86 -15.66 16.00 -7.72
CA GLY A 86 -14.82 16.86 -8.57
C GLY A 86 -13.73 17.65 -7.84
N PHE A 87 -13.38 17.25 -6.61
CA PHE A 87 -12.36 17.87 -5.76
C PHE A 87 -11.05 17.07 -5.78
N ASP A 88 -10.49 16.83 -6.98
CA ASP A 88 -9.29 16.02 -7.17
C ASP A 88 -8.05 16.58 -6.46
N ASN A 89 -7.89 17.91 -6.43
CA ASN A 89 -6.73 18.54 -5.80
C ASN A 89 -6.76 18.36 -4.26
N GLU A 90 -7.94 18.48 -3.66
CA GLU A 90 -8.16 18.27 -2.24
C GLU A 90 -7.99 16.80 -1.86
N ALA A 91 -8.43 15.89 -2.73
CA ALA A 91 -8.18 14.46 -2.60
C ALA A 91 -6.68 14.15 -2.57
N ASP A 92 -5.91 14.69 -3.52
CA ASP A 92 -4.45 14.53 -3.57
C ASP A 92 -3.77 15.14 -2.34
N ALA A 93 -4.19 16.33 -1.91
CA ALA A 93 -3.64 16.98 -0.72
C ALA A 93 -3.92 16.18 0.57
N LEU A 94 -5.08 15.52 0.66
CA LEU A 94 -5.43 14.64 1.77
C LEU A 94 -4.52 13.42 1.87
N ILE A 95 -4.14 12.84 0.73
CA ILE A 95 -3.20 11.72 0.66
C ILE A 95 -1.85 12.16 1.23
N GLU A 96 -1.29 13.27 0.74
CA GLU A 96 0.00 13.78 1.23
C GLU A 96 -0.05 14.08 2.72
N LYS A 97 -1.15 14.68 3.19
CA LYS A 97 -1.29 15.00 4.61
C LYS A 97 -1.33 13.76 5.49
N TYR A 98 -2.03 12.73 5.05
CA TYR A 98 -2.09 11.47 5.78
C TYR A 98 -0.73 10.78 5.85
N VAL A 99 0.03 10.79 4.74
CA VAL A 99 1.40 10.28 4.69
C VAL A 99 2.30 11.04 5.67
N GLU A 100 2.29 12.38 5.63
CA GLU A 100 3.07 13.25 6.51
C GLU A 100 2.80 12.92 8.00
N LEU A 101 1.53 12.85 8.39
CA LEU A 101 1.12 12.62 9.77
C LEU A 101 1.38 11.17 10.25
N ASN A 102 1.58 10.23 9.33
CA ASN A 102 1.84 8.82 9.65
C ASN A 102 3.25 8.34 9.27
N ALA A 103 4.18 9.24 8.93
CA ALA A 103 5.55 8.87 8.51
C ALA A 103 6.28 7.95 9.52
N GLY A 104 5.98 8.05 10.81
CA GLY A 104 6.54 7.14 11.84
C GLY A 104 5.95 5.72 11.84
N ARG A 105 5.09 5.35 10.88
CA ARG A 105 4.30 4.11 10.88
C ARG A 105 4.30 3.44 9.49
N PRO A 106 5.48 3.04 8.96
CA PRO A 106 5.64 2.47 7.61
C PRO A 106 4.67 1.32 7.29
N GLY A 107 4.38 0.47 8.28
CA GLY A 107 3.46 -0.66 8.10
C GLY A 107 2.05 -0.28 7.66
N LEU A 108 1.60 0.97 7.87
CA LEU A 108 0.32 1.45 7.37
C LEU A 108 0.29 1.61 5.85
N PHE A 109 1.45 1.83 5.24
CA PHE A 109 1.56 2.07 3.80
C PHE A 109 1.63 0.76 3.00
N ARG A 110 1.84 -0.38 3.67
CA ARG A 110 1.87 -1.73 3.07
C ARG A 110 0.46 -2.25 2.78
N ILE A 111 -0.23 -1.57 1.86
CA ILE A 111 -1.61 -1.94 1.48
C ILE A 111 -1.64 -3.34 0.84
N ASP A 112 -0.59 -3.74 0.14
CA ASP A 112 -0.47 -5.04 -0.53
C ASP A 112 -0.48 -6.23 0.44
N GLU A 113 0.06 -6.04 1.65
CA GLU A 113 0.04 -7.01 2.76
C GLU A 113 -1.29 -6.98 3.57
N SER A 114 -2.15 -5.99 3.31
CA SER A 114 -3.39 -5.78 4.06
C SER A 114 -4.52 -6.74 3.62
N PRO A 115 -5.34 -7.26 4.55
CA PRO A 115 -6.56 -7.99 4.21
C PRO A 115 -7.54 -7.20 3.34
N TRP A 116 -7.48 -5.87 3.40
CA TRP A 116 -8.34 -4.94 2.65
C TRP A 116 -7.69 -4.41 1.37
N CYS A 117 -6.60 -5.03 0.89
CA CYS A 117 -5.87 -4.57 -0.29
C CYS A 117 -6.74 -4.36 -1.54
N ARG A 118 -7.84 -5.12 -1.65
CA ARG A 118 -8.80 -5.03 -2.77
C ARG A 118 -9.80 -3.88 -2.62
N ASP A 119 -10.04 -3.43 -1.40
CA ASP A 119 -10.99 -2.35 -1.09
C ASP A 119 -10.32 -0.97 -1.15
N VAL A 120 -8.99 -0.94 -1.18
CA VAL A 120 -8.18 0.25 -1.43
C VAL A 120 -7.81 0.30 -2.90
N ASP A 121 -8.57 1.07 -3.68
CA ASP A 121 -8.58 1.06 -5.14
C ASP A 121 -8.39 2.45 -5.79
N ASP A 122 -8.17 3.51 -5.01
CA ASP A 122 -7.69 4.78 -5.56
C ASP A 122 -6.23 4.63 -6.02
N GLU A 123 -5.99 4.80 -7.31
CA GLU A 123 -4.68 4.56 -7.93
C GLU A 123 -3.62 5.58 -7.49
N THR A 124 -4.00 6.83 -7.23
CA THR A 124 -3.05 7.85 -6.73
C THR A 124 -2.63 7.55 -5.30
N LEU A 125 -3.56 7.15 -4.44
CA LEU A 125 -3.28 6.72 -3.07
C LEU A 125 -2.33 5.51 -3.04
N LYS A 126 -2.65 4.47 -3.83
CA LYS A 126 -1.81 3.26 -3.94
C LYS A 126 -0.40 3.58 -4.41
N ARG A 127 -0.29 4.41 -5.47
CA ARG A 127 1.01 4.85 -5.99
C ARG A 127 1.79 5.58 -4.91
N ARG A 128 1.17 6.56 -4.25
CA ARG A 128 1.86 7.36 -3.23
C ARG A 128 2.35 6.53 -2.05
N PHE A 129 1.56 5.57 -1.58
CA PHE A 129 1.99 4.68 -0.50
C PHE A 129 3.15 3.77 -0.94
N ALA A 130 3.14 3.29 -2.19
CA ALA A 130 4.25 2.53 -2.74
C ALA A 130 5.52 3.38 -2.86
N GLU A 131 5.43 4.65 -3.27
CA GLU A 131 6.54 5.59 -3.32
C GLU A 131 7.17 5.78 -1.93
N VAL A 132 6.37 6.06 -0.90
CA VAL A 132 6.84 6.22 0.50
C VAL A 132 7.60 4.99 0.98
N LEU A 133 7.03 3.80 0.75
CA LEU A 133 7.71 2.55 1.08
C LEU A 133 9.00 2.32 0.28
N THR A 134 9.05 2.77 -0.97
CA THR A 134 10.26 2.71 -1.79
C THR A 134 11.35 3.62 -1.20
N GLU A 135 10.97 4.83 -0.81
CA GLU A 135 11.88 5.82 -0.21
C GLU A 135 12.44 5.32 1.12
N GLU A 136 11.64 4.64 1.95
CA GLU A 136 12.03 4.17 3.28
C GLU A 136 12.73 2.81 3.28
N GLU A 137 12.20 1.83 2.54
CA GLU A 137 12.65 0.43 2.59
C GLU A 137 13.45 0.02 1.36
N GLY A 138 13.43 0.82 0.30
CA GLY A 138 13.96 0.46 -1.01
C GLY A 138 13.05 -0.45 -1.82
N ALA A 139 13.55 -0.88 -2.98
CA ALA A 139 12.84 -1.78 -3.88
C ALA A 139 12.49 -3.12 -3.21
N LEU A 140 11.35 -3.71 -3.58
CA LEU A 140 11.01 -5.07 -3.18
C LEU A 140 12.08 -6.06 -3.70
N ASP A 141 12.21 -7.21 -3.04
CA ASP A 141 12.95 -8.31 -3.64
C ASP A 141 12.14 -8.95 -4.80
N LEU A 142 12.85 -9.69 -5.66
CA LEU A 142 12.27 -10.25 -6.88
C LEU A 142 11.21 -11.33 -6.58
N ALA A 143 11.36 -12.10 -5.50
CA ALA A 143 10.42 -13.16 -5.14
C ALA A 143 9.10 -12.58 -4.63
N SER A 144 9.16 -11.56 -3.75
CA SER A 144 8.00 -10.80 -3.30
C SER A 144 7.27 -10.13 -4.47
N THR A 145 8.04 -9.54 -5.40
CA THR A 145 7.49 -8.97 -6.64
C THR A 145 6.77 -10.01 -7.49
N ALA A 146 7.34 -11.21 -7.65
CA ALA A 146 6.73 -12.30 -8.39
C ALA A 146 5.41 -12.77 -7.76
N MET A 147 5.34 -12.88 -6.43
CA MET A 147 4.10 -13.24 -5.74
C MET A 147 2.99 -12.21 -6.01
N LEU A 148 3.29 -10.93 -5.90
CA LEU A 148 2.32 -9.85 -6.16
C LEU A 148 1.85 -9.81 -7.63
N LEU A 149 2.74 -10.12 -8.58
CA LEU A 149 2.36 -10.27 -9.99
C LEU A 149 1.40 -11.43 -10.22
N ILE A 150 1.61 -12.57 -9.55
CA ILE A 150 0.72 -13.74 -9.65
C ILE A 150 -0.68 -13.42 -9.10
N GLU A 151 -0.77 -12.56 -8.08
CA GLU A 151 -2.04 -12.10 -7.51
C GLU A 151 -2.76 -11.03 -8.36
N GLU A 152 -2.28 -10.74 -9.58
CA GLU A 152 -2.83 -9.76 -10.53
C GLU A 152 -2.88 -8.31 -10.01
N LYS A 153 -2.00 -7.91 -9.07
CA LYS A 153 -2.03 -6.57 -8.46
C LYS A 153 -1.45 -5.42 -9.33
N GLY A 154 -1.24 -5.62 -10.63
CA GLY A 154 -0.57 -4.65 -11.50
C GLY A 154 0.91 -4.46 -11.10
N TRP A 155 1.58 -3.46 -11.67
CA TRP A 155 2.96 -3.09 -11.27
C TRP A 155 2.90 -1.82 -10.43
N SER A 156 3.41 -1.88 -9.21
CA SER A 156 3.75 -0.71 -8.40
C SER A 156 5.18 -0.24 -8.68
N ASP A 157 5.52 0.97 -8.26
CA ASP A 157 6.87 1.53 -8.47
C ASP A 157 7.96 0.71 -7.74
N ARG A 158 7.62 0.10 -6.59
CA ARG A 158 8.52 -0.83 -5.89
C ARG A 158 8.80 -2.10 -6.69
N MET A 159 7.76 -2.64 -7.33
CA MET A 159 7.89 -3.80 -8.20
C MET A 159 8.71 -3.45 -9.43
N GLU A 160 8.45 -2.29 -10.05
CA GLU A 160 9.22 -1.82 -11.19
C GLU A 160 10.70 -1.65 -10.86
N ALA A 161 11.02 -0.98 -9.74
CA ALA A 161 12.39 -0.86 -9.26
C ALA A 161 13.06 -2.23 -8.99
N SER A 162 12.31 -3.20 -8.46
CA SER A 162 12.79 -4.58 -8.27
C SER A 162 13.13 -5.25 -9.61
N LEU A 163 12.20 -5.17 -10.57
CA LEU A 163 12.33 -5.78 -11.88
C LEU A 163 13.46 -5.17 -12.72
N LEU A 164 13.66 -3.85 -12.61
CA LEU A 164 14.76 -3.14 -13.28
C LEU A 164 16.13 -3.52 -12.73
N LYS A 165 16.20 -3.89 -11.45
CA LYS A 165 17.46 -4.30 -10.78
C LYS A 165 17.79 -5.78 -11.03
N ALA A 166 16.79 -6.61 -11.32
CA ALA A 166 16.96 -8.04 -11.50
C ALA A 166 17.82 -8.36 -12.74
N SER A 167 18.74 -9.31 -12.58
CA SER A 167 19.60 -9.79 -13.67
C SER A 167 18.92 -10.92 -14.46
N THR A 168 19.53 -11.26 -15.61
CA THR A 168 19.10 -12.42 -16.42
C THR A 168 19.09 -13.70 -15.60
N ASP A 169 20.12 -13.95 -14.78
CA ASP A 169 20.22 -15.17 -13.98
C ASP A 169 19.18 -15.21 -12.85
N ASP A 170 18.82 -14.05 -12.28
CA ASP A 170 17.76 -13.96 -11.28
C ASP A 170 16.40 -14.38 -11.87
N PHE A 171 16.07 -13.92 -13.09
CA PHE A 171 14.86 -14.37 -13.78
C PHE A 171 14.91 -15.85 -14.16
N VAL A 172 16.07 -16.39 -14.55
CA VAL A 172 16.22 -17.83 -14.78
C VAL A 172 15.94 -18.63 -13.52
N ALA A 173 16.48 -18.19 -12.37
CA ALA A 173 16.21 -18.82 -11.08
C ALA A 173 14.71 -18.74 -10.73
N LEU A 174 14.11 -17.55 -10.84
CA LEU A 174 12.69 -17.33 -10.57
C LEU A 174 11.78 -18.25 -11.40
N PHE A 175 12.04 -18.38 -12.71
CA PHE A 175 11.27 -19.25 -13.60
C PHE A 175 11.46 -20.74 -13.32
N ARG A 176 12.56 -21.15 -12.69
CA ARG A 176 12.76 -22.54 -12.27
C ARG A 176 11.99 -22.87 -10.99
N GLU A 177 11.91 -21.91 -10.07
CA GLU A 177 11.19 -22.05 -8.80
C GLU A 177 9.66 -22.14 -9.00
N HIS A 178 9.14 -21.54 -10.07
CA HIS A 178 7.72 -21.55 -10.38
C HIS A 178 7.39 -22.57 -11.48
N GLN A 179 6.29 -23.32 -11.31
CA GLN A 179 5.86 -24.36 -12.26
C GLN A 179 4.34 -24.34 -12.46
N GLY A 180 3.88 -24.90 -13.58
CA GLY A 180 2.45 -24.97 -13.91
C GLY A 180 1.86 -23.59 -14.19
N ASP A 181 0.72 -23.29 -13.56
CA ASP A 181 -0.01 -22.04 -13.82
C ASP A 181 0.72 -20.79 -13.34
N THR A 182 1.42 -20.87 -12.19
CA THR A 182 2.17 -19.73 -11.65
C THR A 182 3.27 -19.26 -12.60
N LEU A 183 4.01 -20.19 -13.21
CA LEU A 183 5.01 -19.87 -14.23
C LEU A 183 4.40 -19.17 -15.44
N ARG A 184 3.23 -19.67 -15.90
CA ARG A 184 2.54 -19.10 -17.06
C ARG A 184 2.07 -17.68 -16.78
N VAL A 185 1.47 -17.45 -15.62
CA VAL A 185 1.01 -16.12 -15.17
C VAL A 185 2.18 -15.14 -15.05
N LEU A 186 3.29 -15.56 -14.41
CA LEU A 186 4.49 -14.72 -14.28
C LEU A 186 5.05 -14.29 -15.63
N ILE A 187 5.23 -15.24 -16.54
CA ILE A 187 5.75 -14.96 -17.87
C ILE A 187 4.81 -14.03 -18.64
N ASP A 188 3.49 -14.23 -18.52
CA ASP A 188 2.50 -13.36 -19.16
C ASP A 188 2.59 -11.92 -18.64
N HIS A 189 2.61 -11.72 -17.31
CA HIS A 189 2.75 -10.38 -16.73
C HIS A 189 4.09 -9.73 -17.05
N LEU A 190 5.20 -10.45 -16.92
CA LEU A 190 6.53 -9.90 -17.17
C LEU A 190 6.77 -9.58 -18.64
N TYR A 191 6.20 -10.36 -19.56
CA TYR A 191 6.40 -10.14 -20.99
C TYR A 191 5.36 -9.16 -21.56
N ARG A 192 4.07 -9.31 -21.24
CA ARG A 192 3.01 -8.46 -21.79
C ARG A 192 2.94 -7.09 -21.13
N ALA A 193 2.98 -7.03 -19.79
CA ALA A 193 2.88 -5.73 -19.10
C ALA A 193 4.11 -4.86 -19.38
N ALA A 194 5.31 -5.46 -19.45
CA ALA A 194 6.53 -4.74 -19.79
C ALA A 194 6.55 -4.22 -21.24
N HIS A 195 5.88 -4.90 -22.18
CA HIS A 195 5.75 -4.42 -23.55
C HIS A 195 4.70 -3.31 -23.70
N MET A 196 3.67 -3.32 -22.85
CA MET A 196 2.58 -2.32 -22.90
C MET A 196 2.92 -0.99 -22.20
N ARG A 197 3.82 -0.99 -21.21
CA ARG A 197 4.17 0.20 -20.42
C ARG A 197 5.21 1.13 -21.07
N GLY A 198 5.76 0.79 -22.24
CA GLY A 198 6.60 1.71 -23.02
C GLY A 198 8.10 1.67 -22.65
N ALA A 199 8.79 2.80 -22.78
CA ALA A 199 10.26 2.87 -22.70
C ALA A 199 10.82 2.54 -21.30
N GLU A 200 10.06 2.80 -20.25
CA GLU A 200 10.49 2.66 -18.85
C GLU A 200 10.70 1.19 -18.45
N THR A 201 9.86 0.29 -18.96
CA THR A 201 9.91 -1.16 -18.67
C THR A 201 10.61 -1.97 -19.77
N GLN A 202 11.15 -1.30 -20.80
CA GLN A 202 11.75 -1.95 -21.96
C GLN A 202 13.01 -2.74 -21.62
N SER A 203 13.81 -2.26 -20.66
CA SER A 203 14.97 -2.97 -20.13
C SER A 203 14.56 -4.29 -19.45
N THR A 204 13.52 -4.27 -18.60
CA THR A 204 12.97 -5.48 -17.98
C THR A 204 12.52 -6.49 -19.02
N ALA A 205 11.79 -6.07 -20.05
CA ALA A 205 11.38 -6.95 -21.15
C ALA A 205 12.58 -7.59 -21.87
N GLY A 206 13.66 -6.82 -22.06
CA GLY A 206 14.93 -7.29 -22.62
C GLY A 206 15.58 -8.36 -21.74
N THR A 207 15.68 -8.11 -20.44
CA THR A 207 16.28 -9.07 -19.46
C THR A 207 15.46 -10.36 -19.38
N VAL A 208 14.13 -10.25 -19.33
CA VAL A 208 13.21 -11.42 -19.36
C VAL A 208 13.37 -12.22 -20.65
N THR A 209 13.53 -11.54 -21.79
CA THR A 209 13.79 -12.21 -23.08
C THR A 209 15.11 -12.98 -23.06
N ALA A 210 16.18 -12.39 -22.52
CA ALA A 210 17.48 -13.03 -22.38
C ALA A 210 17.41 -14.27 -21.47
N ALA A 211 16.64 -14.20 -20.38
CA ALA A 211 16.44 -15.34 -19.48
C ALA A 211 15.72 -16.50 -20.19
N LEU A 212 14.67 -16.18 -20.95
CA LEU A 212 13.98 -17.17 -21.78
C LEU A 212 14.88 -17.75 -22.87
N ASP A 213 15.79 -16.96 -23.46
CA ASP A 213 16.76 -17.44 -24.45
C ASP A 213 17.77 -18.41 -23.83
N GLN A 214 18.23 -18.14 -22.60
CA GLN A 214 19.10 -19.04 -21.86
C GLN A 214 18.41 -20.40 -21.61
N ILE A 215 17.17 -20.37 -21.10
CA ILE A 215 16.36 -21.58 -20.88
C ILE A 215 16.11 -22.35 -22.19
N SER A 216 15.88 -21.62 -23.29
CA SER A 216 15.60 -22.21 -24.60
C SER A 216 16.74 -23.11 -25.13
N LYS A 217 17.99 -22.78 -24.80
CA LYS A 217 19.18 -23.49 -25.29
C LYS A 217 19.41 -24.84 -24.61
N GLU A 218 18.71 -25.12 -23.52
CA GLU A 218 18.89 -26.35 -22.73
C GLU A 218 18.27 -27.59 -23.38
N SER A 219 17.18 -27.41 -24.15
CA SER A 219 16.55 -28.53 -24.86
C SER A 219 15.63 -28.04 -25.98
N LYS A 220 15.38 -28.92 -26.96
CA LYS A 220 14.39 -28.66 -28.02
C LYS A 220 12.99 -28.40 -27.45
N LEU A 221 12.64 -29.03 -26.33
CA LEU A 221 11.38 -28.80 -25.64
C LEU A 221 11.30 -27.37 -25.07
N ASN A 222 12.36 -26.91 -24.40
CA ASN A 222 12.42 -25.55 -23.85
C ASN A 222 12.43 -24.48 -24.95
N GLU A 223 13.09 -24.74 -26.08
CA GLU A 223 13.01 -23.89 -27.27
C GLU A 223 11.55 -23.69 -27.73
N ILE A 224 10.78 -24.77 -27.82
CA ILE A 224 9.37 -24.71 -28.21
C ILE A 224 8.53 -23.97 -27.16
N ARG A 225 8.79 -24.20 -25.87
CA ARG A 225 8.08 -23.52 -24.75
C ARG A 225 8.34 -22.02 -24.75
N ALA A 226 9.60 -21.60 -24.76
CA ALA A 226 10.00 -20.19 -24.80
C ALA A 226 9.39 -19.46 -25.99
N ARG A 227 9.36 -20.08 -27.19
CA ARG A 227 8.72 -19.50 -28.37
C ARG A 227 7.20 -19.32 -28.22
N ARG A 228 6.52 -20.21 -27.49
CA ARG A 228 5.07 -20.11 -27.25
C ARG A 228 4.72 -19.06 -26.21
N TRP A 229 5.58 -18.91 -25.21
CA TRP A 229 5.44 -17.92 -24.14
C TRP A 229 5.59 -16.47 -24.60
N ARG A 230 6.35 -16.22 -25.67
CA ARG A 230 6.58 -14.88 -26.25
C ARG A 230 5.44 -14.38 -27.16
N LYS A 231 4.29 -15.06 -27.19
CA LYS A 231 3.14 -14.73 -28.06
C LYS A 231 2.00 -14.10 -27.27
#